data_AF-A0A2I5T8V4-F1
#
_entry.id   AF-A0A2I5T8V4-F1
#
_cell.length_a   1.000
_cell.length_b   1.000
_cell.length_c   1.000
_cell.angle_alpha   90.00
_cell.angle_beta   90.00
_cell.angle_gamma   90.00
#
_symmetry.space_group_name_H-M   'P 1'
#
loop_
_entity.id
_entity.type
_entity.pdbx_description
1 polymer ?
#
loop_
_entity_poly.entity_id
_entity_poly.type
_entity_poly.pdbx_seq_one_letter_code
_entity_poly.pdbx_strand_id
1 'polypeptide(L)'
;MQRKITPRCCGVATTSALLVLLVTSASALAANVSGTLTNYKGSGTNFTYVEQKYGGAGAGPRGIRIMSGTRDQTYKFSPNPHDDRWYNKNQTAFYKQAAEALADAYLAKTTNPMFPRYGFKSTIGNVEYTYNQP
;
A
#
# COMPACT_ATOMS: atom_id res chain seq x y z
N MET A 1 -39.18 -48.35 28.78
CA MET A 1 -40.26 -47.34 28.81
C MET A 1 -39.97 -46.36 29.94
N GLN A 2 -40.37 -45.08 29.81
CA GLN A 2 -40.00 -43.91 30.65
C GLN A 2 -38.64 -43.30 30.23
N ARG A 3 -38.42 -41.98 30.04
CA ARG A 3 -39.02 -40.75 30.60
C ARG A 3 -38.96 -39.64 29.52
N LYS A 4 -39.99 -38.84 29.24
CA LYS A 4 -40.70 -37.81 30.02
C LYS A 4 -39.88 -36.51 30.28
N ILE A 5 -40.19 -35.51 29.44
CA ILE A 5 -40.48 -34.08 29.68
C ILE A 5 -39.38 -33.19 30.31
N THR A 6 -39.02 -32.20 29.49
CA THR A 6 -38.31 -30.93 29.77
C THR A 6 -39.02 -30.05 30.81
N PRO A 7 -38.25 -29.26 31.58
CA PRO A 7 -38.70 -27.93 31.97
C PRO A 7 -37.74 -26.81 31.49
N ARG A 8 -38.35 -25.71 31.04
CA ARG A 8 -37.73 -24.39 30.84
C ARG A 8 -37.43 -23.76 32.20
N CYS A 9 -36.35 -22.98 32.29
CA CYS A 9 -36.21 -21.72 33.05
C CYS A 9 -34.88 -21.09 32.58
N CYS A 10 -34.88 -20.06 31.74
CA CYS A 10 -34.85 -18.64 32.14
C CYS A 10 -33.79 -18.35 33.22
N GLY A 11 -32.61 -17.94 32.78
CA GLY A 11 -31.54 -17.39 33.61
C GLY A 11 -30.76 -16.37 32.79
N VAL A 12 -30.95 -15.09 33.13
CA VAL A 12 -30.41 -13.91 32.46
C VAL A 12 -28.89 -13.83 32.73
N ALA A 13 -28.06 -13.85 31.68
CA ALA A 13 -26.63 -13.59 31.79
C ALA A 13 -26.35 -12.12 31.45
N THR A 14 -26.24 -11.30 32.48
CA THR A 14 -25.67 -9.94 32.48
C THR A 14 -24.45 -9.99 33.40
N THR A 15 -23.26 -9.48 33.10
CA THR A 15 -22.94 -8.22 32.41
C THR A 15 -21.44 -8.14 32.12
N SER A 16 -21.11 -7.43 31.04
CA SER A 16 -19.98 -6.52 30.89
C SER A 16 -18.57 -7.11 30.80
N ALA A 17 -18.18 -7.50 29.58
CA ALA A 17 -16.79 -7.43 29.15
C ALA A 17 -16.46 -5.95 28.85
N LEU A 18 -15.64 -5.33 29.70
CA LEU A 18 -15.11 -3.99 29.51
C LEU A 18 -14.11 -4.01 28.35
N LEU A 19 -14.57 -3.65 27.15
CA LEU A 19 -13.72 -3.48 25.98
C LEU A 19 -12.98 -2.14 26.10
N VAL A 20 -11.77 -2.16 26.66
CA VAL A 20 -10.88 -0.99 26.65
C VAL A 20 -10.35 -0.84 25.23
N LEU A 21 -10.99 0.05 24.46
CA LEU A 21 -10.53 0.46 23.15
C LEU A 21 -9.33 1.41 23.32
N LEU A 22 -8.12 0.84 23.31
CA LEU A 22 -6.89 1.61 23.15
C LEU A 22 -6.86 2.20 21.74
N VAL A 23 -7.47 3.37 21.57
CA VAL A 23 -7.29 4.18 20.36
C VAL A 23 -5.89 4.78 20.45
N THR A 24 -4.92 4.10 19.86
CA THR A 24 -3.62 4.72 19.59
C THR A 24 -3.84 5.77 18.52
N SER A 25 -3.87 7.05 18.92
CA SER A 25 -3.81 8.17 17.99
C SER A 25 -2.46 8.12 17.28
N ALA A 26 -2.46 7.65 16.03
CA ALA A 26 -1.30 7.78 15.17
C ALA A 26 -1.05 9.28 14.95
N SER A 27 -0.02 9.80 15.59
CA SER A 27 0.49 11.13 15.34
C SER A 27 0.83 11.25 13.86
N ALA A 28 0.21 12.22 13.17
CA ALA A 28 0.58 12.57 11.82
C ALA A 28 1.97 13.25 11.82
N LEU A 29 3.04 12.45 11.84
CA LEU A 29 4.30 12.86 11.24
C LEU A 29 4.02 13.07 9.74
N ALA A 30 4.62 14.09 9.13
CA ALA A 30 4.60 14.26 7.68
C ALA A 30 5.15 13.00 7.01
N ALA A 31 4.24 12.08 6.65
CA ALA A 31 4.58 10.72 6.34
C ALA A 31 5.18 10.68 4.94
N ASN A 32 6.48 10.46 4.84
CA ASN A 32 7.03 9.88 3.63
C ASN A 32 6.49 8.45 3.60
N VAL A 33 5.60 8.14 2.66
CA VAL A 33 5.04 6.79 2.55
C VAL A 33 6.16 5.83 2.11
N SER A 34 6.37 4.75 2.86
CA SER A 34 7.35 3.72 2.52
C SER A 34 6.79 2.34 2.83
N GLY A 35 7.39 1.31 2.25
CA GLY A 35 6.97 -0.06 2.47
C GLY A 35 7.91 -1.09 1.86
N THR A 36 7.58 -2.36 2.07
CA THR A 36 8.29 -3.51 1.52
C THR A 36 7.29 -4.56 1.05
N LEU A 37 7.44 -5.03 -0.18
CA LEU A 37 6.77 -6.19 -0.73
C LEU A 37 7.67 -7.42 -0.49
N THR A 38 7.45 -8.12 0.63
CA THR A 38 8.23 -9.30 1.00
C THR A 38 7.84 -10.50 0.14
N ASN A 39 8.83 -11.21 -0.42
CA ASN A 39 8.65 -12.39 -1.25
C ASN A 39 7.49 -12.21 -2.25
N TYR A 40 7.52 -11.11 -3.00
CA TYR A 40 6.37 -10.66 -3.77
C TYR A 40 5.95 -11.73 -4.78
N LYS A 41 4.68 -12.15 -4.70
CA LYS A 41 4.09 -13.25 -5.50
C LYS A 41 4.89 -14.56 -5.46
N GLY A 42 5.62 -14.83 -4.38
CA GLY A 42 6.43 -16.04 -4.24
C GLY A 42 7.70 -16.07 -5.10
N SER A 43 8.12 -14.91 -5.64
CA SER A 43 9.28 -14.80 -6.52
C SER A 43 10.64 -14.98 -5.83
N GLY A 44 10.67 -15.08 -4.51
CA GLY A 44 11.90 -15.01 -3.71
C GLY A 44 12.53 -13.61 -3.68
N THR A 45 11.90 -12.60 -4.30
CA THR A 45 12.41 -11.23 -4.41
C THR A 45 11.65 -10.28 -3.50
N ASN A 46 12.39 -9.41 -2.81
CA ASN A 46 11.83 -8.34 -1.98
C ASN A 46 11.95 -7.00 -2.70
N PHE A 47 10.88 -6.21 -2.69
CA PHE A 47 10.88 -4.87 -3.26
C PHE A 47 10.63 -3.84 -2.17
N THR A 48 11.58 -2.94 -1.93
CA THR A 48 11.40 -1.82 -0.99
C THR A 48 11.07 -0.57 -1.77
N TYR A 49 10.19 0.27 -1.24
CA TYR A 49 9.79 1.49 -1.90
C TYR A 49 9.60 2.65 -0.92
N VAL A 50 9.81 3.86 -1.44
CA VAL A 50 9.65 5.10 -0.69
C VAL A 50 9.13 6.22 -1.58
N GLU A 51 8.22 7.02 -1.06
CA GLU A 51 7.75 8.26 -1.67
C GLU A 51 8.93 9.21 -1.94
N GLN A 52 8.89 9.86 -3.10
CA GLN A 52 9.78 10.96 -3.45
C GLN A 52 8.96 12.23 -3.63
N LYS A 53 9.46 13.34 -3.08
CA LYS A 53 8.85 14.66 -3.20
C LYS A 53 9.73 15.51 -4.09
N TYR A 54 9.14 16.12 -5.11
CA TYR A 54 9.82 17.08 -5.97
C TYR A 54 9.18 18.45 -5.76
N GLY A 55 9.98 19.44 -5.36
CA GLY A 55 9.50 20.77 -4.97
C GLY A 55 9.43 20.99 -3.46
N GLY A 56 9.00 22.19 -3.07
CA GLY A 56 8.99 22.65 -1.68
C GLY A 56 7.79 22.16 -0.85
N ALA A 57 7.36 22.98 0.10
CA ALA A 57 6.22 22.68 0.98
C ALA A 57 4.91 22.54 0.17
N GLY A 58 4.06 21.57 0.57
CA GLY A 58 2.71 21.40 0.04
C GLY A 58 2.55 20.26 -0.98
N ALA A 59 1.50 20.36 -1.80
CA ALA A 59 1.03 19.36 -2.77
C ALA A 59 1.88 19.30 -4.06
N GLY A 60 3.19 19.52 -3.96
CA GLY A 60 4.10 19.46 -5.10
C GLY A 60 4.14 18.07 -5.77
N PRO A 61 4.78 17.95 -6.94
CA PRO A 61 4.89 16.68 -7.64
C PRO A 61 5.43 15.55 -6.74
N ARG A 62 4.88 14.36 -6.95
CA ARG A 62 5.23 13.15 -6.20
C ARG A 62 5.81 12.08 -7.11
N GLY A 63 6.59 11.21 -6.50
CA GLY A 63 7.26 10.11 -7.16
C GLY A 63 7.46 8.94 -6.22
N ILE A 64 8.14 7.92 -6.73
CA ILE A 64 8.50 6.70 -6.01
C ILE A 64 9.94 6.32 -6.35
N ARG A 65 10.72 5.97 -5.33
CA ARG A 65 11.96 5.21 -5.48
C ARG A 65 11.67 3.77 -5.10
N ILE A 66 12.02 2.84 -5.97
CA ILE A 66 11.87 1.40 -5.75
C ILE A 66 13.24 0.71 -5.84
N MET A 67 13.47 -0.29 -4.99
CA MET A 67 14.73 -1.01 -4.90
C MET A 67 14.47 -2.53 -4.79
N SER A 68 15.37 -3.31 -5.37
CA SER A 68 15.42 -4.77 -5.24
C SER A 68 16.89 -5.22 -5.33
N GLY A 69 17.46 -5.65 -4.22
CA GLY A 69 18.89 -5.95 -4.13
C GLY A 69 19.75 -4.73 -4.50
N THR A 70 20.60 -4.87 -5.52
CA THR A 70 21.47 -3.79 -6.04
C THR A 70 20.80 -2.95 -7.13
N ARG A 71 19.57 -3.28 -7.54
CA ARG A 71 18.82 -2.50 -8.52
C ARG A 71 18.00 -1.44 -7.81
N ASP A 72 18.08 -0.20 -8.28
CA ASP A 72 17.19 0.87 -7.87
C ASP A 72 16.72 1.68 -9.07
N GLN A 73 15.56 2.32 -8.91
CA GLN A 73 15.06 3.27 -9.89
C GLN A 73 14.14 4.27 -9.19
N THR A 74 14.18 5.51 -9.68
CA THR A 74 13.37 6.60 -9.16
C THR A 74 12.52 7.20 -10.27
N TYR A 75 11.25 7.47 -9.97
CA TYR A 75 10.27 7.98 -10.91
C TYR A 75 9.50 9.16 -10.34
N LYS A 76 9.12 10.09 -11.21
CA LYS A 76 8.09 11.11 -10.94
C LYS A 76 6.78 10.72 -11.60
N PHE A 77 5.67 10.81 -10.87
CA PHE A 77 4.35 10.52 -11.42
C PHE A 77 3.81 11.69 -12.25
N SER A 78 3.12 11.37 -13.34
CA SER A 78 2.30 12.29 -14.11
C SER A 78 0.98 11.61 -14.48
N PRO A 79 -0.20 12.16 -14.13
CA PRO A 79 -0.42 13.45 -13.44
C PRO A 79 0.10 13.43 -11.99
N ASN A 80 0.10 14.60 -11.31
CA ASN A 80 0.49 14.67 -9.91
C ASN A 80 -0.57 13.96 -9.04
N PRO A 81 -0.20 12.96 -8.21
CA PRO A 81 -1.15 12.23 -7.39
C PRO A 81 -1.97 13.10 -6.43
N HIS A 82 -1.46 14.26 -5.98
CA HIS A 82 -2.25 15.18 -5.14
C HIS A 82 -3.50 15.75 -5.82
N ASP A 83 -3.54 15.74 -7.17
CA ASP A 83 -4.72 16.17 -7.94
C ASP A 83 -5.83 15.09 -7.91
N ASP A 84 -5.52 13.87 -7.46
CA ASP A 84 -6.49 12.79 -7.28
C ASP A 84 -7.03 12.76 -5.84
N ARG A 85 -8.36 12.91 -5.72
CA ARG A 85 -9.08 12.82 -4.44
C ARG A 85 -8.96 11.44 -3.79
N TRP A 86 -8.83 10.37 -4.58
CA TRP A 86 -8.64 9.03 -4.05
C TRP A 86 -7.26 8.88 -3.42
N TYR A 87 -6.19 9.31 -4.12
CA TYR A 87 -4.84 9.36 -3.57
C TYR A 87 -4.78 10.09 -2.22
N ASN A 88 -5.39 11.28 -2.13
CA ASN A 88 -5.36 12.09 -0.91
C ASN A 88 -5.89 11.36 0.34
N LYS A 89 -6.79 10.37 0.14
CA LYS A 89 -7.34 9.51 1.19
C LYS A 89 -6.64 8.16 1.32
N ASN A 90 -5.87 7.73 0.31
CA ASN A 90 -5.37 6.36 0.17
C ASN A 90 -3.87 6.31 -0.18
N GLN A 91 -3.05 7.26 0.29
CA GLN A 91 -1.65 7.39 -0.10
C GLN A 91 -0.85 6.09 0.10
N THR A 92 -1.01 5.40 1.24
CA THR A 92 -0.34 4.10 1.47
C THR A 92 -0.73 3.03 0.45
N ALA A 93 -2.02 2.93 0.10
CA ALA A 93 -2.49 1.98 -0.89
C ALA A 93 -2.00 2.36 -2.31
N PHE A 94 -1.98 3.65 -2.64
CA PHE A 94 -1.43 4.16 -3.88
C PHE A 94 0.03 3.72 -4.08
N TYR A 95 0.88 3.97 -3.09
CA TYR A 95 2.30 3.63 -3.19
C TYR A 95 2.55 2.13 -3.22
N LYS A 96 1.74 1.35 -2.50
CA LYS A 96 1.76 -0.10 -2.59
C LYS A 96 1.42 -0.58 -4.00
N GLN A 97 0.31 -0.11 -4.58
CA GLN A 97 -0.11 -0.46 -5.95
C GLN A 97 0.92 -0.03 -6.99
N ALA A 98 1.51 1.16 -6.84
CA ALA A 98 2.59 1.62 -7.69
C ALA A 98 3.82 0.70 -7.65
N ALA A 99 4.19 0.25 -6.44
CA ALA A 99 5.31 -0.67 -6.24
C ALA A 99 5.00 -2.08 -6.80
N GLU A 100 3.77 -2.57 -6.64
CA GLU A 100 3.30 -3.84 -7.19
C GLU A 100 3.39 -3.85 -8.72
N ALA A 101 2.96 -2.77 -9.39
CA ALA A 101 3.06 -2.63 -10.84
C ALA A 101 4.52 -2.63 -11.34
N LEU A 102 5.41 -1.92 -10.63
CA LEU A 102 6.84 -1.90 -10.95
C LEU A 102 7.52 -3.25 -10.69
N ALA A 103 7.12 -3.95 -9.63
CA ALA A 103 7.59 -5.29 -9.30
C ALA A 103 7.12 -6.32 -10.34
N ASP A 104 5.87 -6.24 -10.78
CA ASP A 104 5.36 -7.07 -11.88
C ASP A 104 6.16 -6.86 -13.17
N ALA A 105 6.44 -5.60 -13.53
CA ALA A 105 7.27 -5.28 -14.69
C ALA A 105 8.73 -5.75 -14.54
N TYR A 106 9.29 -5.71 -13.32
CA TYR A 106 10.63 -6.21 -13.02
C TYR A 106 10.70 -7.73 -13.20
N LEU A 107 9.72 -8.46 -12.67
CA LEU A 107 9.65 -9.92 -12.70
C LEU A 107 9.28 -10.47 -14.10
N ALA A 108 8.61 -9.67 -14.93
CA ALA A 108 8.32 -10.04 -16.32
C ALA A 108 9.58 -10.23 -17.19
N LYS A 109 10.74 -9.70 -16.75
CA LYS A 109 12.04 -9.89 -17.41
C LYS A 109 12.80 -11.03 -16.73
N THR A 110 12.85 -12.20 -17.36
CA THR A 110 13.53 -13.39 -16.82
C THR A 110 15.06 -13.31 -16.88
N THR A 111 15.61 -12.67 -17.91
CA THR A 111 17.06 -12.47 -18.07
C THR A 111 17.42 -11.02 -17.71
N ASN A 112 18.34 -10.84 -16.76
CA ASN A 112 18.78 -9.52 -16.27
C ASN A 112 17.61 -8.61 -15.87
N PRO A 113 16.83 -8.99 -14.84
CA PRO A 113 15.67 -8.21 -14.43
C PRO A 113 16.07 -6.78 -14.04
N MET A 114 15.24 -5.84 -14.47
CA MET A 114 15.44 -4.41 -14.27
C MET A 114 14.08 -3.74 -14.14
N PHE A 115 14.03 -2.66 -13.37
CA PHE A 115 12.85 -1.82 -13.33
C PHE A 115 12.59 -1.19 -14.71
N PRO A 116 11.33 -0.98 -15.09
CA PRO A 116 11.00 -0.43 -16.40
C PRO A 116 11.61 0.98 -16.58
N ARG A 117 11.93 1.36 -17.82
CA ARG A 117 12.45 2.70 -18.09
C ARG A 117 11.34 3.74 -17.97
N TYR A 118 11.72 5.01 -17.98
CA TYR A 118 10.80 6.14 -17.97
C TYR A 118 9.76 6.04 -19.09
N GLY A 119 8.54 6.52 -18.81
CA GLY A 119 7.39 6.35 -19.70
C GLY A 119 6.58 5.08 -19.43
N PHE A 120 6.98 4.25 -18.47
CA PHE A 120 6.13 3.17 -17.95
C PHE A 120 4.80 3.72 -17.44
N LYS A 121 3.73 2.94 -17.56
CA LYS A 121 2.37 3.32 -17.18
C LYS A 121 1.73 2.24 -16.33
N SER A 122 0.95 2.67 -15.34
CA SER A 122 0.07 1.79 -14.58
C SER A 122 -1.20 2.55 -14.19
N THR A 123 -2.29 1.82 -14.00
CA THR A 123 -3.52 2.38 -13.45
C THR A 123 -3.55 2.16 -11.95
N ILE A 124 -3.71 3.23 -11.18
CA ILE A 124 -3.80 3.20 -9.71
C ILE A 124 -5.10 3.89 -9.33
N GLY A 125 -5.96 3.19 -8.57
CA GLY A 125 -7.36 3.59 -8.47
C GLY A 125 -8.01 3.63 -9.86
N ASN A 126 -8.49 4.82 -10.27
CA ASN A 126 -9.13 5.04 -11.58
C ASN A 126 -8.32 5.99 -12.49
N VAL A 127 -7.05 6.21 -12.18
CA VAL A 127 -6.19 7.16 -12.92
C VAL A 127 -4.99 6.41 -13.48
N GLU A 128 -4.68 6.62 -14.76
CA GLU A 128 -3.43 6.17 -15.36
C GLU A 128 -2.31 7.14 -15.01
N TYR A 129 -1.23 6.62 -14.42
CA TYR A 129 -0.02 7.39 -14.13
C TYR A 129 1.11 6.95 -15.04
N THR A 130 1.81 7.94 -15.58
CA THR A 130 3.08 7.77 -16.28
C THR A 130 4.24 8.00 -15.31
N TYR A 131 5.24 7.13 -15.36
CA TYR A 131 6.42 7.11 -14.51
C TYR A 131 7.58 7.77 -15.25
N ASN A 132 7.73 9.07 -15.05
CA ASN A 132 8.69 9.91 -15.76
C ASN A 132 10.04 10.01 -15.04
N GLN A 133 10.98 10.66 -15.70
CA GLN A 133 12.22 11.07 -15.06
C GLN A 133 11.95 11.94 -13.82
N PRO A 134 12.72 11.74 -12.73
CA PRO A 134 12.67 12.56 -11.53
C PRO A 134 12.61 14.06 -11.84
#